data_AF-A0A350INC7-F1
#
_entry.id   AF-A0A350INC7-F1
#
_cell.length_a   1.000
_cell.length_b   1.000
_cell.length_c   1.000
_cell.angle_alpha   90.00
_cell.angle_beta   90.00
_cell.angle_gamma   90.00
#
_symmetry.space_group_name_H-M   'P 1'
#
loop_
_entity.id
_entity.type
_entity.pdbx_description
1 polymer ?
#
loop_
_entity_poly.entity_id
_entity_poly.type
_entity_poly.pdbx_seq_one_letter_code
_entity_poly.pdbx_strand_id
1 'polypeptide(L)'
;MCHKFYKKGTHIEEIEDVLKAILRQIKIPYPNNITDLVFLALENNPTYLKQYKTYANEDTHIANAMIGKFVKNYTGMKVIGTCKNPRSKLIKSYTKLGY
;
A
#
# COMPACT_ATOMS: atom_id res chain seq x y z
N MET A 1 -2.28 -24.90 29.56
CA MET A 1 -1.27 -24.91 28.48
C MET A 1 -1.91 -24.42 27.19
N CYS A 2 -1.71 -23.15 26.83
CA CYS A 2 -2.27 -22.60 25.59
C CYS A 2 -1.32 -22.87 24.42
N HIS A 3 -1.58 -23.93 23.66
CA HIS A 3 -1.09 -24.07 22.30
C HIS A 3 -2.01 -23.26 21.37
N LYS A 4 -1.60 -22.05 20.99
CA LYS A 4 -2.21 -21.36 19.85
C LYS A 4 -1.36 -21.64 18.61
N PHE A 5 -1.96 -22.43 17.73
CA PHE A 5 -1.47 -22.80 16.42
C PHE A 5 -1.09 -21.56 15.59
N TYR A 6 0.15 -21.52 15.11
CA TYR A 6 0.62 -20.56 14.11
C TYR A 6 -0.15 -20.77 12.81
N LYS A 7 -1.05 -19.85 12.47
CA LYS A 7 -1.73 -19.84 11.17
C LYS A 7 -0.81 -19.22 10.12
N LYS A 8 -0.42 -20.04 9.16
CA LYS A 8 0.24 -19.67 7.91
C LYS A 8 -0.75 -18.87 7.04
N GLY A 9 -0.90 -17.58 7.34
CA GLY A 9 -1.79 -16.63 6.65
C GLY A 9 -1.58 -15.15 7.09
N THR A 10 -0.60 -14.90 7.96
CA THR A 10 -0.50 -13.67 8.76
C THR A 10 -0.10 -12.41 7.99
N HIS A 11 0.78 -12.49 7.00
CA HIS A 11 1.40 -11.27 6.46
C HIS A 11 0.55 -10.46 5.48
N ILE A 12 -0.38 -11.11 4.75
CA ILE A 12 -1.21 -10.43 3.75
C ILE A 12 -2.33 -9.64 4.43
N GLU A 13 -3.01 -10.26 5.38
CA GLU A 13 -4.07 -9.59 6.15
C GLU A 13 -3.52 -8.42 6.96
N GLU A 14 -2.31 -8.57 7.51
CA GLU A 14 -1.60 -7.50 8.23
C GLU A 14 -1.31 -6.27 7.36
N ILE A 15 -0.85 -6.44 6.12
CA ILE A 15 -0.56 -5.29 5.26
C ILE A 15 -1.84 -4.61 4.76
N GLU A 16 -2.88 -5.37 4.43
CA GLU A 16 -4.13 -4.77 3.96
C GLU A 16 -4.78 -3.87 5.01
N ASP A 17 -4.73 -4.26 6.28
CA ASP A 17 -5.28 -3.44 7.37
C ASP A 17 -4.49 -2.14 7.58
N VAL A 18 -3.17 -2.18 7.38
CA VAL A 18 -2.33 -0.97 7.33
C VAL A 18 -2.75 -0.07 6.17
N LEU A 19 -2.92 -0.63 4.97
CA LEU A 19 -3.35 0.13 3.79
C LEU A 19 -4.73 0.76 4.01
N LYS A 20 -5.70 0.03 4.58
CA LYS A 20 -7.02 0.56 4.94
C LYS A 20 -6.91 1.68 5.96
N ALA A 21 -6.07 1.52 6.99
CA ALA A 21 -5.86 2.54 8.01
C ALA A 21 -5.29 3.84 7.41
N ILE A 22 -4.34 3.73 6.48
CA ILE A 22 -3.79 4.87 5.74
C ILE A 22 -4.87 5.52 4.86
N LEU A 23 -5.58 4.73 4.05
CA LEU A 23 -6.60 5.25 3.12
C LEU A 23 -7.73 5.99 3.84
N ARG A 24 -8.13 5.52 5.03
CA ARG A 24 -9.14 6.19 5.88
C ARG A 24 -8.72 7.57 6.38
N GLN A 25 -7.42 7.87 6.42
CA GLN A 25 -6.90 9.17 6.84
C GLN A 25 -6.84 10.18 5.69
N ILE A 26 -7.04 9.73 4.44
CA ILE A 26 -6.95 10.58 3.26
C ILE A 26 -8.34 11.13 2.92
N LYS A 27 -8.43 12.46 2.79
CA LYS A 27 -9.70 13.16 2.50
C LYS A 27 -10.27 12.72 1.15
N ILE A 28 -11.59 12.49 1.13
CA ILE A 28 -12.38 12.24 -0.08
C ILE A 28 -12.87 13.58 -0.66
N PRO A 29 -12.92 13.78 -1.99
CA PRO A 29 -12.53 12.84 -3.05
C PRO A 29 -11.04 12.53 -3.03
N TYR A 30 -10.69 11.26 -3.31
CA TYR A 30 -9.29 10.83 -3.33
C TYR A 30 -8.52 11.60 -4.41
N PRO A 31 -7.31 12.09 -4.10
CA PRO A 31 -6.49 12.79 -5.08
C PRO A 31 -5.89 11.82 -6.10
N ASN A 32 -5.57 12.30 -7.30
CA ASN A 32 -5.07 11.45 -8.38
C ASN A 32 -3.71 10.77 -8.09
N ASN A 33 -2.99 11.26 -7.08
CA ASN A 33 -1.73 10.71 -6.58
C ASN A 33 -1.90 9.83 -5.32
N ILE A 34 -3.11 9.32 -5.06
CA ILE A 34 -3.42 8.49 -3.89
C ILE A 34 -2.44 7.33 -3.68
N THR A 35 -2.02 6.65 -4.75
CA THR A 35 -1.03 5.57 -4.69
C THR A 35 0.28 6.04 -4.08
N ASP A 36 0.81 7.18 -4.53
CA ASP A 36 2.04 7.78 -3.99
C ASP A 36 1.88 8.23 -2.53
N LEU A 37 0.72 8.77 -2.16
CA LEU A 37 0.42 9.12 -0.76
C LEU A 37 0.44 7.90 0.16
N VAL A 38 -0.07 6.75 -0.31
CA VAL A 38 -0.05 5.50 0.45
C VAL A 38 1.39 5.04 0.69
N PHE A 39 2.22 5.02 -0.35
CA PHE A 39 3.64 4.65 -0.19
C PHE A 39 4.40 5.65 0.69
N LEU A 40 4.10 6.94 0.59
CA LEU A 40 4.70 7.96 1.44
C LEU A 40 4.31 7.78 2.91
N ALA A 41 3.06 7.40 3.19
CA ALA A 41 2.61 7.08 4.55
C ALA A 41 3.26 5.79 5.10
N LEU A 42 3.44 4.77 4.26
CA LEU A 42 4.23 3.58 4.61
C LEU A 42 5.68 3.94 4.96
N GLU A 43 6.31 4.80 4.16
CA GLU A 43 7.70 5.22 4.34
C GLU A 43 7.92 6.06 5.60
N ASN A 44 7.02 7.01 5.89
CA ASN A 44 7.19 7.97 6.98
C ASN A 44 6.83 7.39 8.37
N ASN A 45 6.16 6.25 8.44
CA ASN A 45 5.82 5.60 9.70
C ASN A 45 6.70 4.35 9.91
N PRO A 46 7.59 4.33 10.93
CA PRO A 46 8.50 3.20 11.15
C PRO A 46 7.81 1.85 11.33
N THR A 47 6.62 1.83 11.95
CA THR A 47 5.83 0.61 12.15
C THR A 47 5.29 0.10 10.82
N TYR A 48 4.72 0.99 10.00
CA TYR A 48 4.20 0.61 8.69
C TYR A 48 5.31 0.22 7.73
N LEU A 49 6.44 0.92 7.77
CA LEU A 49 7.62 0.58 6.98
C LEU A 49 8.13 -0.82 7.31
N LYS A 50 8.14 -1.18 8.60
CA LYS A 50 8.52 -2.54 9.03
C LYS A 50 7.55 -3.58 8.47
N GLN A 51 6.24 -3.36 8.58
CA GLN A 51 5.23 -4.27 8.05
C GLN A 51 5.31 -4.39 6.53
N TYR A 52 5.52 -3.27 5.81
CA TYR A 52 5.77 -3.28 4.38
C TYR A 52 7.02 -4.10 4.03
N LYS A 53 8.14 -3.90 4.74
CA LYS A 53 9.37 -4.68 4.49
C LYS A 53 9.18 -6.17 4.75
N THR A 54 8.45 -6.54 5.80
CA THR A 54 8.11 -7.94 6.08
C THR A 54 7.21 -8.52 4.99
N TYR A 55 6.21 -7.76 4.53
CA TYR A 55 5.32 -8.17 3.44
C TYR A 55 6.05 -8.30 2.10
N ALA A 56 6.89 -7.32 1.77
CA ALA A 56 7.64 -7.29 0.53
C ALA A 56 8.75 -8.34 0.49
N ASN A 57 9.34 -8.65 1.65
CA ASN A 57 10.49 -9.53 1.78
C ASN A 57 11.58 -9.13 0.76
N GLU A 58 11.98 -10.03 -0.14
CA GLU A 58 12.96 -9.75 -1.20
C GLU A 58 12.32 -9.21 -2.50
N ASP A 59 11.00 -9.32 -2.67
CA ASP A 59 10.30 -8.94 -3.91
C ASP A 59 9.42 -7.70 -3.73
N THR A 60 10.10 -6.56 -3.63
CA THR A 60 9.45 -5.24 -3.60
C THR A 60 8.64 -4.95 -4.86
N HIS A 61 8.98 -5.56 -6.01
CA HIS A 61 8.26 -5.30 -7.25
C HIS A 61 6.84 -5.88 -7.21
N ILE A 62 6.72 -7.16 -6.85
CA ILE A 62 5.40 -7.82 -6.71
C ILE A 62 4.60 -7.15 -5.60
N ALA A 63 5.22 -6.86 -4.46
CA ALA A 63 4.56 -6.19 -3.34
C ALA A 63 4.00 -4.82 -3.72
N ASN A 64 4.79 -4.02 -4.44
CA ASN A 64 4.37 -2.70 -4.90
C ASN A 64 3.19 -2.78 -5.89
N ALA A 65 3.22 -3.77 -6.80
CA ALA A 65 2.12 -4.01 -7.74
C ALA A 65 0.83 -4.44 -7.00
N MET A 66 0.93 -5.29 -5.99
CA MET A 66 -0.20 -5.73 -5.18
C MET A 66 -0.81 -4.59 -4.37
N ILE A 67 0.02 -3.74 -3.75
CA ILE A 67 -0.45 -2.52 -3.06
C ILE A 67 -1.16 -1.58 -4.05
N GLY A 68 -0.58 -1.34 -5.23
CA GLY A 68 -1.20 -0.51 -6.26
C GLY A 68 -2.57 -1.05 -6.70
N LYS A 69 -2.69 -2.37 -6.89
CA LYS A 69 -3.95 -3.04 -7.19
C LYS A 69 -4.95 -2.90 -6.05
N PHE A 70 -4.52 -3.05 -4.81
CA PHE A 70 -5.35 -2.88 -3.62
C PHE A 70 -5.92 -1.47 -3.55
N VAL A 71 -5.08 -0.44 -3.68
CA VAL A 71 -5.50 0.97 -3.64
C VAL A 71 -6.53 1.28 -4.74
N LYS A 72 -6.30 0.80 -5.96
CA LYS A 72 -7.26 0.95 -7.07
C LYS A 72 -8.61 0.31 -6.73
N ASN A 73 -8.61 -0.94 -6.26
CA ASN A 73 -9.83 -1.66 -5.94
C ASN A 73 -10.59 -1.03 -4.77
N TYR A 74 -9.86 -0.57 -3.75
CA TYR A 74 -10.45 0.07 -2.57
C TYR A 74 -11.10 1.41 -2.90
N THR A 75 -10.46 2.22 -3.73
CA THR A 75 -10.95 3.56 -4.10
C THR A 75 -12.02 3.53 -5.19
N GLY A 76 -12.11 2.43 -5.95
CA GLY A 76 -13.03 2.31 -7.11
C GLY A 76 -12.62 3.16 -8.31
N MET A 77 -11.45 3.79 -8.28
CA MET A 77 -10.98 4.71 -9.32
C MET A 77 -10.42 3.96 -10.53
N LYS A 78 -10.44 4.62 -11.69
CA LYS A 78 -9.85 4.13 -12.94
C LYS A 78 -8.43 4.63 -13.11
N VAL A 79 -7.66 3.91 -13.92
CA VAL A 79 -6.33 4.34 -14.33
C VAL A 79 -6.47 5.47 -15.34
N ILE A 80 -5.89 6.63 -15.03
CA ILE A 80 -5.90 7.81 -15.92
C ILE A 80 -4.50 8.16 -16.44
N GLY A 81 -3.46 7.46 -15.98
CA GLY A 81 -2.09 7.63 -16.45
C GLY A 81 -1.06 7.08 -15.49
N THR A 82 0.21 7.43 -15.72
CA THR A 82 1.35 7.06 -14.87
C THR A 82 2.16 8.29 -14.50
N CYS A 83 2.85 8.22 -13.36
CA CYS A 83 3.82 9.22 -12.91
C CYS A 83 5.16 8.52 -12.67
N LYS A 84 6.25 9.08 -13.20
CA LYS A 84 7.62 8.56 -13.03
C LYS A 84 8.42 9.28 -11.94
N ASN A 85 7.83 10.29 -11.30
CA ASN A 85 8.46 11.09 -10.24
C ASN A 85 7.62 10.98 -8.95
N PRO A 86 7.63 9.82 -8.26
CA PRO A 86 6.98 9.67 -6.97
C PRO A 86 7.67 10.50 -5.89
N ARG A 87 6.93 10.84 -4.83
CA ARG A 87 7.52 11.42 -3.61
C ARG A 87 8.07 10.33 -2.70
N SER A 88 7.42 9.16 -2.67
CA SER A 88 7.96 8.03 -1.91
C SER A 88 9.17 7.41 -2.61
N LYS A 89 10.17 7.04 -1.82
CA LYS A 89 11.38 6.33 -2.28
C LYS A 89 11.17 4.81 -2.39
N LEU A 90 10.02 4.29 -1.93
CA LEU A 90 9.69 2.86 -2.02
C LEU A 90 9.32 2.42 -3.45
N ILE A 91 9.00 3.38 -4.32
CA ILE A 91 8.56 3.16 -5.69
C ILE A 91 9.33 4.06 -6.65
N LYS A 92 9.47 3.62 -7.90
CA LYS A 92 10.06 4.44 -8.98
C LYS A 92 9.01 5.11 -9.86
N SER A 93 7.79 4.62 -9.83
CA SER A 93 6.65 5.15 -10.55
C SER A 93 5.35 4.68 -9.89
N TYR A 94 4.25 5.37 -10.18
CA TYR A 94 2.92 4.93 -9.79
C TYR A 94 1.88 5.23 -10.86
N THR A 95 0.77 4.50 -10.79
CA THR A 95 -0.41 4.75 -11.61
C THR A 95 -1.25 5.86 -11.00
N LYS A 96 -1.54 6.90 -11.79
CA LYS A 96 -2.49 7.95 -11.42
C LYS A 96 -3.90 7.40 -11.55
N LEU A 97 -4.72 7.67 -10.53
CA LEU A 97 -6.10 7.22 -10.47
C LEU A 97 -7.06 8.41 -10.61
N GLY A 98 -8.25 8.20 -11.19
CA GLY A 98 -9.29 9.21 -11.38
C GLY A 98 -10.70 8.60 -11.46
N TYR A 99 -11.75 9.42 -11.33
CA TYR A 99 -13.15 9.01 -11.55
C TYR A 99 -13.50 8.97 -13.05
#